data_AF-A0A951G0X2-F1
#
_entry.id   AF-A0A951G0X2-F1
#
_cell.length_a   1.000
_cell.length_b   1.000
_cell.length_c   1.000
_cell.angle_alpha   90.00
_cell.angle_beta   90.00
_cell.angle_gamma   90.00
#
_symmetry.space_group_name_H-M   'P 1'
#
loop_
_entity.id
_entity.type
_entity.pdbx_description
1 polymer ?
#
loop_
_entity_poly.entity_id
_entity_poly.type
_entity_poly.pdbx_seq_one_letter_code
_entity_poly.pdbx_strand_id
1 'polypeptide(L)' 'MRATRHLELAIDIDSDPITGSFSRGAENSRPFTGWIELVAAIEAARSSEHPAGGPGNGNGKTLGSTPGANGSEL' A
#
# COMPACT_ATOMS: atom_id res chain seq x y z
N MET A 1 -15.27 13.62 -1.14
CA MET A 1 -14.44 14.32 -2.15
C MET A 1 -13.31 13.37 -2.54
N ARG A 2 -13.16 13.02 -3.83
CA ARG A 2 -11.99 12.28 -4.32
C ARG A 2 -10.85 13.28 -4.46
N ALA A 3 -9.77 13.11 -3.70
CA ALA A 3 -8.60 13.97 -3.84
C ALA A 3 -7.86 13.59 -5.13
N THR A 4 -7.70 14.52 -6.06
CA THR A 4 -6.88 14.32 -7.26
C THR A 4 -5.40 14.28 -6.86
N ARG A 5 -4.68 13.27 -7.34
CA ARG A 5 -3.23 13.12 -7.13
C ARG A 5 -2.51 13.37 -8.44
N HIS A 6 -1.40 14.09 -8.35
CA HIS A 6 -0.53 14.39 -9.48
C HIS A 6 0.69 13.47 -9.42
N LEU A 7 0.91 12.76 -10.52
CA LEU A 7 2.12 11.98 -10.78
C LEU A 7 2.84 12.68 -11.94
N GLU A 8 4.10 13.05 -11.73
CA GLU A 8 4.95 13.58 -12.78
C GLU A 8 5.87 12.46 -13.29
N LEU A 9 5.98 12.35 -14.61
CA LEU A 9 6.74 11.28 -15.28
C LEU A 9 7.65 11.90 -16.33
N ALA A 10 8.94 11.61 -16.21
CA ALA A 10 9.95 11.89 -17.23
C ALA A 10 10.40 10.57 -17.84
N ILE A 11 10.32 10.45 -19.17
CA ILE A 11 10.72 9.25 -19.92
C ILE A 11 11.85 9.64 -20.86
N ASP A 12 12.90 8.83 -20.89
CA ASP A 12 13.93 8.92 -21.92
C ASP A 12 13.47 8.14 -23.17
N ILE A 13 13.32 8.85 -24.29
CA ILE A 13 12.63 8.35 -25.50
C ILE A 13 13.48 7.34 -26.29
N ASP A 14 14.81 7.45 -26.18
CA ASP A 14 15.75 6.62 -26.95
C ASP A 14 16.41 5.51 -26.11
N SER A 15 15.90 5.28 -24.89
CA SER A 15 16.40 4.26 -23.96
C SER A 15 15.85 2.86 -24.29
N ASP A 16 16.74 1.87 -24.37
CA ASP A 16 16.38 0.44 -24.39
C ASP A 16 17.22 -0.33 -23.34
N PRO A 17 16.60 -0.82 -22.25
CA PRO A 17 15.16 -0.79 -21.93
C PRO A 17 14.65 0.62 -21.57
N ILE A 18 13.32 0.84 -21.59
CA ILE A 18 12.70 2.13 -21.21
C ILE A 18 13.23 2.63 -19.85
N THR A 19 13.70 3.87 -19.78
CA THR A 19 14.17 4.47 -18.52
C THR A 19 13.50 5.81 -18.28
N GLY A 20 13.59 6.28 -17.04
CA GLY A 20 13.07 7.58 -16.69
C GLY A 20 13.04 7.80 -15.19
N SER A 21 12.25 8.79 -14.78
CA SER A 21 12.01 9.05 -13.36
C SER A 21 10.57 9.51 -13.12
N PHE A 22 10.09 9.30 -11.89
CA PHE A 22 8.77 9.73 -11.46
C PHE A 22 8.83 10.44 -10.11
N SER A 23 7.95 11.41 -9.91
CA SER A 23 7.79 12.12 -8.64
C SER A 23 6.31 12.27 -8.28
N ARG A 24 6.03 12.37 -6.99
CA ARG A 24 4.67 12.51 -6.46
C ARG A 24 4.59 13.73 -5.57
N GLY A 25 4.00 14.81 -6.09
CA GLY A 25 3.89 16.07 -5.37
C GLY A 25 5.28 16.58 -4.97
N ALA A 26 5.54 16.69 -3.66
CA ALA A 26 6.81 17.16 -3.11
C ALA A 26 7.82 16.02 -2.82
N GLU A 27 7.51 14.76 -3.14
CA GLU A 27 8.45 13.64 -2.97
C GLU A 27 9.61 13.73 -3.98
N ASN A 28 10.78 13.26 -3.55
CA ASN A 28 11.97 13.19 -4.41
C ASN A 28 11.71 12.30 -5.63
N SER A 29 12.27 12.72 -6.77
CA SER A 29 12.19 11.96 -8.01
C SER A 29 12.90 10.60 -7.86
N ARG A 30 12.24 9.52 -8.29
CA ARG A 30 12.75 8.15 -8.25
C ARG A 30 12.97 7.63 -9.67
N PRO A 31 14.15 7.07 -9.98
CA PRO A 31 14.38 6.47 -11.29
C PRO A 31 13.61 5.15 -11.44
N PHE A 32 13.35 4.77 -12.69
CA PHE A 32 12.85 3.44 -13.06
C PHE A 32 13.57 2.94 -14.32
N THR A 33 13.66 1.62 -14.46
CA THR A 33 14.20 0.92 -15.63
C THR A 33 13.28 -0.25 -16.00
N GLY A 34 12.78 -0.25 -17.23
CA GLY A 34 11.88 -1.25 -17.77
C GLY A 34 10.39 -1.02 -17.48
N TRP A 35 9.56 -1.73 -18.23
CA TRP A 35 8.10 -1.66 -18.14
C TRP A 35 7.54 -2.09 -16.79
N ILE A 36 8.16 -3.08 -16.14
CA ILE A 36 7.71 -3.61 -14.85
C ILE A 36 7.82 -2.54 -13.76
N GLU A 37 8.95 -1.83 -13.69
CA GLU A 37 9.15 -0.78 -12.71
C GLU A 37 8.24 0.43 -12.95
N LEU A 38 8.00 0.79 -14.22
CA LEU A 38 7.04 1.84 -14.57
C LEU A 38 5.62 1.50 -14.10
N VAL A 39 5.14 0.28 -14.35
CA VAL A 39 3.82 -0.16 -13.88
C VAL A 39 3.75 -0.15 -12.36
N ALA A 40 4.79 -0.65 -11.68
CA ALA A 40 4.86 -0.63 -10.22
C ALA A 40 4.77 0.80 -9.65
N ALA A 41 5.40 1.78 -10.29
CA ALA A 41 5.33 3.19 -9.89
C ALA A 41 3.91 3.76 -9.97
N ILE A 42 3.19 3.46 -11.06
CA ILE A 42 1.79 3.89 -11.26
C ILE A 42 0.88 3.24 -10.22
N GLU A 43 1.05 1.93 -9.96
CA GLU A 43 0.25 1.21 -8.98
C GLU A 43 0.53 1.68 -7.54
N ALA A 44 1.76 2.06 -7.21
CA ALA A 44 2.09 2.65 -5.92
C ALA A 44 1.40 4.03 -5.71
N ALA A 45 1.32 4.83 -6.77
CA ALA A 45 0.62 6.12 -6.75
C ALA A 45 -0.90 5.96 -6.54
N ARG A 46 -1.48 4.88 -7.09
CA ARG A 46 -2.89 4.48 -6.89
C ARG A 46 -3.14 3.93 -5.48
N SER A 47 -2.31 2.99 -5.03
CA SER A 47 -2.54 2.22 -3.80
C SER A 47 -2.44 3.02 -2.51
N SER A 48 -1.77 4.16 -2.53
CA SER A 48 -1.65 5.03 -1.36
C SER A 48 -2.97 5.76 -1.02
N GLU A 49 -4.07 5.47 -1.72
CA GLU A 49 -5.45 5.81 -1.32
C GLU A 49 -6.01 4.92 -0.19
N HIS A 50 -5.31 3.88 0.26
CA HIS A 50 -5.68 3.22 1.51
C HIS A 50 -5.07 4.03 2.66
N PRO A 51 -5.81 4.90 3.39
CA PRO A 51 -5.39 5.17 4.74
C PRO A 51 -5.32 3.81 5.40
N ALA A 52 -4.16 3.44 5.92
CA ALA A 52 -4.09 2.40 6.92
C ALA A 52 -5.29 2.62 7.83
N GLY A 53 -6.24 1.67 7.83
CA GLY A 53 -7.22 1.59 8.89
C GLY A 53 -6.37 1.40 10.14
N GLY A 54 -6.06 2.52 10.82
CA GLY A 54 -5.55 2.52 12.16
C GLY A 54 -6.46 1.62 13.00
N PRO A 55 -5.90 0.96 14.02
CA PRO A 55 -6.47 -0.22 14.66
C PRO A 55 -7.92 0.04 15.05
N GLY A 56 -8.83 -0.49 14.24
CA GLY A 56 -10.23 -0.55 14.56
C GLY A 56 -10.37 -1.53 15.71
N ASN A 57 -10.35 -0.98 16.92
CA ASN A 57 -10.92 -1.55 18.13
C ASN A 57 -12.42 -1.80 17.87
N GLY A 58 -12.70 -2.82 17.05
CA GLY A 58 -14.01 -3.38 16.86
C GLY A 58 -14.09 -4.58 17.77
N ASN A 59 -14.83 -4.42 18.87
CA ASN A 59 -15.30 -5.47 19.76
C ASN A 59 -15.93 -6.61 18.95
N GLY A 60 -15.10 -7.50 18.41
CA GLY A 60 -15.45 -8.84 17.98
C GLY A 60 -15.51 -9.74 19.20
N LYS A 61 -16.47 -9.42 20.07
CA LYS A 61 -17.20 -10.35 20.95
C LYS A 61 -16.66 -11.78 20.87
N THR A 62 -15.76 -12.13 21.79
CA THR A 62 -15.41 -13.52 22.13
C THR A 62 -16.69 -14.22 22.59
N LEU A 63 -17.47 -14.73 21.63
CA LEU A 63 -18.58 -15.63 21.88
C LEU A 63 -17.97 -17.01 22.15
N GLY A 64 -17.78 -17.32 23.42
CA GLY A 64 -17.43 -18.67 23.84
C GLY A 64 -16.51 -18.76 25.05
N SER A 65 -16.69 -17.92 26.06
CA SER A 65 -16.32 -18.35 27.41
C SER A 65 -17.28 -19.47 27.81
N THR A 66 -16.90 -20.72 27.64
CA THR A 66 -17.54 -21.83 28.37
C THR A 66 -17.07 -21.76 29.82
N PRO A 67 -17.96 -21.54 30.79
CA PRO A 67 -17.62 -21.61 32.21
C PRO A 67 -17.72 -23.06 32.72
N GLY A 68 -16.71 -23.50 33.49
CA GLY A 68 -16.74 -24.72 34.32
C GLY A 68 -16.33 -26.00 33.59
N ALA A 69 -15.52 -26.91 34.16
CA ALA A 69 -15.39 -27.24 35.57
C ALA A 69 -13.97 -27.66 35.96
N ASN A 70 -13.57 -27.24 37.16
CA ASN A 70 -12.51 -27.85 37.97
C ASN A 70 -12.88 -29.29 38.36
N GLY A 71 -11.87 -30.12 38.61
CA GLY A 71 -12.00 -31.41 39.31
C GLY A 71 -11.06 -32.46 38.70
N SER A 72 -9.77 -32.44 39.03
CA SER A 72 -9.16 -33.12 40.19
C SER A 72 -8.73 -34.55 39.88
N GLU A 73 -7.46 -34.78 40.19
CA GLU A 73 -6.72 -36.03 40.36
C GLU A 73 -7.56 -37.23 40.83
N LEU A 74 -7.30 -38.41 40.24
CA LEU A 74 -6.90 -39.67 40.90
C LEU A 74 -6.42 -40.67 39.84
#